data_AF-A0A816AJM7-F1
#
_entry.id   AF-A0A816AJM7-F1
#
_cell.length_a   1.000
_cell.length_b   1.000
_cell.length_c   1.000
_cell.angle_alpha   90.00
_cell.angle_beta   90.00
_cell.angle_gamma   90.00
#
_symmetry.space_group_name_H-M   'P 1'
#
loop_
_entity.id
_entity.type
_entity.pdbx_description
1 polymer ?
#
loop_
_entity_poly.entity_id
_entity_poly.type
_entity_poly.pdbx_seq_one_letter_code
_entity_poly.pdbx_strand_id
1 'polypeptide(L)'
;MPVKAPACLSRSAYGWAATSNWRKFIYLNGVLTSGAHSKYNEDIRKHDVVELILDCNKRKIQLFNKRSNKKYEINVDDRACPFPWRITVTLHHSGDRLRLV
;
A
#
# COMPACT_ATOMS: atom_id res chain seq x y z
N MET A 1 -1.94 -25.88 -11.09
CA MET A 1 -2.86 -24.75 -10.83
C MET A 1 -2.30 -23.51 -11.48
N PRO A 2 -3.07 -22.69 -12.21
CA PRO A 2 -2.53 -21.47 -12.81
C PRO A 2 -2.19 -20.48 -11.68
N VAL A 3 -0.97 -19.95 -11.71
CA VAL A 3 -0.50 -18.94 -10.76
C VAL A 3 -1.31 -17.68 -11.00
N LYS A 4 -2.23 -17.33 -10.10
CA LYS A 4 -2.94 -16.04 -10.14
C LYS A 4 -1.90 -14.93 -10.14
N ALA A 5 -2.01 -14.01 -11.11
CA ALA A 5 -1.21 -12.80 -11.10
C ALA A 5 -1.35 -12.09 -9.74
N PRO A 6 -0.26 -11.52 -9.19
CA PRO A 6 -0.33 -10.88 -7.88
C PRO A 6 -1.35 -9.73 -7.91
N ALA A 7 -2.19 -9.66 -6.87
CA ALA A 7 -3.32 -8.72 -6.80
C ALA A 7 -2.90 -7.26 -6.99
N CYS A 8 -1.65 -6.92 -6.69
CA CYS A 8 -1.07 -5.59 -6.86
C CYS A 8 -0.96 -5.14 -8.34
N LEU A 9 -1.05 -6.05 -9.32
CA LEU A 9 -1.02 -5.69 -10.75
C LEU A 9 -2.41 -5.40 -11.34
N SER A 10 -3.50 -5.52 -10.56
CA SER A 10 -4.83 -5.13 -11.03
C SER A 10 -4.88 -3.62 -11.28
N ARG A 11 -5.58 -3.19 -12.33
CA ARG A 11 -5.83 -1.76 -12.59
C ARG A 11 -6.62 -1.05 -11.50
N SER A 12 -7.24 -1.80 -10.60
CA SER A 12 -7.95 -1.30 -9.43
C SER A 12 -7.10 -1.36 -8.14
N ALA A 13 -5.82 -1.70 -8.22
CA ALA A 13 -4.95 -1.86 -7.06
C ALA A 13 -4.20 -0.56 -6.73
N TYR A 14 -4.21 -0.24 -5.45
CA TYR A 14 -3.50 0.90 -4.87
C TYR A 14 -2.80 0.48 -3.59
N GLY A 15 -1.58 0.98 -3.37
CA GLY A 15 -0.89 0.77 -2.10
C GLY A 15 0.63 0.82 -2.19
N TRP A 16 1.27 0.48 -1.08
CA TRP A 16 2.73 0.41 -0.95
C TRP A 16 3.18 -1.05 -0.86
N ALA A 17 4.32 -1.38 -1.46
CA ALA A 17 5.00 -2.65 -1.27
C ALA A 17 6.47 -2.43 -0.92
N ALA A 18 6.93 -3.14 0.10
CA ALA A 18 8.34 -3.30 0.41
C ALA A 18 8.79 -4.65 -0.15
N THR A 19 9.87 -4.67 -0.93
CA THR A 19 10.45 -5.93 -1.43
C THR A 19 11.80 -6.21 -0.76
N SER A 20 12.18 -7.48 -0.72
CA SER A 20 13.44 -7.97 -0.13
C SER A 20 14.69 -7.32 -0.72
N ASN A 21 14.60 -6.78 -1.94
CA ASN A 21 15.75 -6.21 -2.65
C ASN A 21 15.87 -4.70 -2.44
N TRP A 22 15.37 -4.19 -1.31
CA TRP A 22 15.36 -2.76 -0.95
C TRP A 22 14.64 -1.84 -1.94
N ARG A 23 13.98 -2.41 -2.95
CA ARG A 23 13.13 -1.66 -3.87
C ARG A 23 11.76 -1.48 -3.25
N LYS A 24 11.32 -0.22 -3.25
CA LYS A 24 10.09 0.20 -2.63
C LYS A 24 9.19 0.74 -3.72
N PHE A 25 7.97 0.25 -3.74
CA PHE A 25 7.06 0.49 -4.84
C PHE A 25 5.76 1.05 -4.33
N ILE A 26 5.20 1.96 -5.12
CA ILE A 26 3.81 2.34 -5.00
C ILE A 26 3.08 1.80 -6.21
N TYR A 27 1.96 1.16 -5.95
CA TYR A 27 1.01 0.78 -6.99
C TYR A 27 -0.05 1.88 -7.07
N LEU A 28 -0.19 2.47 -8.25
CA LEU A 28 -1.24 3.42 -8.61
C LEU A 28 -1.96 2.84 -9.81
N ASN A 29 -3.23 2.41 -9.65
CA ASN A 29 -3.95 1.71 -10.71
C ASN A 29 -3.20 0.49 -11.27
N GLY A 30 -2.57 -0.30 -10.39
CA GLY A 30 -1.76 -1.46 -10.79
C GLY A 30 -0.43 -1.13 -11.46
N VAL A 31 -0.13 0.15 -11.67
CA VAL A 31 1.14 0.61 -12.25
C VAL A 31 2.17 0.80 -11.15
N LEU A 32 3.30 0.13 -11.32
CA LEU A 32 4.45 0.23 -10.44
C LEU A 32 5.14 1.59 -10.64
N THR A 33 5.10 2.45 -9.64
CA THR A 33 5.76 3.76 -9.67
C THR A 33 6.96 3.74 -8.73
N SER A 34 8.13 4.14 -9.23
CA SER A 34 9.35 4.31 -8.42
C SER A 34 9.39 5.70 -7.78
N GLY A 35 10.09 5.83 -6.65
CA GLY A 35 9.98 6.91 -5.66
C GLY A 35 10.20 8.37 -6.13
N ALA A 36 10.49 8.64 -7.41
CA ALA A 36 10.63 10.01 -7.91
C ALA A 36 9.29 10.76 -8.06
N HIS A 37 8.18 10.04 -8.31
CA HIS A 37 6.85 10.65 -8.48
C HIS A 37 6.01 10.69 -7.20
N SER A 38 6.42 9.96 -6.19
CA SER A 38 5.72 9.88 -4.92
C SER A 38 6.61 10.43 -3.84
N LYS A 39 6.16 11.40 -3.06
CA LYS A 39 6.85 11.93 -1.87
C LYS A 39 7.14 10.87 -0.77
N TYR A 40 6.98 9.59 -1.10
CA TYR A 40 7.30 8.45 -0.29
C TYR A 40 8.81 8.27 -0.17
N ASN A 41 9.34 8.87 0.88
CA ASN A 41 10.75 8.79 1.25
C ASN A 41 11.09 7.49 2.00
N GLU A 42 10.47 6.38 1.59
CA GLU A 42 11.13 5.09 1.69
C GLU A 42 11.56 4.65 3.11
N ASP A 43 10.74 4.99 4.11
CA ASP A 43 11.15 4.98 5.50
C ASP A 43 10.67 3.77 6.30
N ILE A 44 9.82 2.90 5.73
CA ILE A 44 9.37 1.66 6.37
C ILE A 44 10.53 0.68 6.50
N ARG A 45 10.72 0.14 7.70
CA ARG A 45 11.74 -0.85 8.07
C ARG A 45 11.08 -2.07 8.71
N LYS A 46 11.85 -3.15 8.79
CA LYS A 46 11.44 -4.36 9.54
C LYS A 46 11.11 -3.96 10.98
N HIS A 47 10.05 -4.53 11.53
CA HIS A 47 9.51 -4.25 12.88
C HIS A 47 8.86 -2.87 13.07
N ASP A 48 8.70 -2.06 12.02
CA ASP A 48 7.91 -0.84 12.11
C ASP A 48 6.43 -1.17 12.33
N VAL A 49 5.77 -0.32 13.13
CA VAL A 49 4.31 -0.29 13.22
C VAL A 49 3.82 0.75 12.24
N VAL A 50 3.04 0.30 11.26
CA VAL A 50 2.38 1.15 10.28
C VAL A 50 0.88 1.13 10.46
N GLU A 51 0.24 2.27 10.22
CA GLU A 51 -1.21 2.42 10.21
C GLU A 51 -1.66 2.75 8.79
N LEU A 52 -2.61 1.97 8.28
CA LEU A 52 -3.25 2.22 6.99
C LEU A 52 -4.67 2.72 7.25
N ILE A 53 -4.99 3.91 6.74
CA ILE A 53 -6.31 4.54 6.89
C ILE A 53 -6.95 4.63 5.51
N LEU A 54 -8.15 4.07 5.37
CA LEU A 54 -8.97 4.17 4.17
C LEU A 54 -10.07 5.21 4.42
N ASP A 55 -9.92 6.39 3.84
CA ASP A 55 -10.92 7.46 3.91
C ASP A 55 -11.74 7.42 2.62
N CYS A 56 -12.84 6.65 2.65
CA CYS A 56 -13.74 6.47 1.52
C CYS A 56 -14.42 7.78 1.10
N ASN A 57 -14.72 8.66 2.06
CA ASN A 57 -15.36 9.95 1.80
C ASN A 57 -14.43 10.89 1.02
N LYS A 58 -13.14 10.91 1.40
CA LYS A 58 -12.11 11.70 0.71
C LYS A 58 -11.38 10.94 -0.38
N ARG A 59 -11.81 9.70 -0.67
CA ARG A 59 -11.27 8.82 -1.73
C ARG A 59 -9.75 8.69 -1.66
N LYS A 60 -9.23 8.40 -0.48
CA LYS A 60 -7.78 8.30 -0.27
C LYS A 60 -7.36 7.22 0.70
N ILE A 61 -6.14 6.76 0.50
CA ILE A 61 -5.44 5.81 1.36
C ILE A 61 -4.29 6.56 2.01
N GLN A 62 -4.18 6.48 3.33
CA GLN A 62 -3.09 7.08 4.07
C GLN A 62 -2.27 5.99 4.76
N LEU A 63 -0.95 6.13 4.70
CA LEU A 63 -0.01 5.29 5.42
C LEU A 63 0.74 6.16 6.42
N PHE A 64 0.71 5.78 7.69
CA PHE A 64 1.45 6.44 8.76
C PHE A 64 2.45 5.47 9.38
N ASN A 65 3.72 5.86 9.44
CA ASN A 65 4.75 5.08 10.12
C ASN A 65 5.04 5.70 11.49
N LYS A 66 4.80 4.92 12.57
CA LYS A 66 4.95 5.42 13.94
C LYS A 66 6.39 5.78 14.31
N ARG A 67 7.38 5.05 13.78
CA ARG A 67 8.79 5.27 14.14
C ARG A 67 9.33 6.55 13.53
N SER A 68 9.06 6.79 12.26
CA SER A 68 9.56 7.97 11.53
C SER A 68 8.66 9.20 11.67
N ASN A 69 7.44 9.01 12.19
CA ASN A 69 6.38 10.00 12.24
C ASN A 69 6.02 10.59 10.85
N LYS A 70 6.25 9.83 9.78
CA LYS A 70 5.91 10.27 8.42
C LYS A 70 4.55 9.73 7.99
N LYS A 71 3.85 10.55 7.23
CA LYS A 71 2.55 10.25 6.65
C LYS A 71 2.62 10.35 5.12
N TYR A 72 2.07 9.35 4.46
CA TYR A 72 1.98 9.25 3.02
C TYR A 72 0.53 9.09 2.60
N GLU A 73 0.21 9.59 1.41
CA GLU A 73 -1.16 9.63 0.91
C GLU A 73 -1.19 9.23 -0.56
N ILE A 74 -2.19 8.42 -0.90
CA ILE A 74 -2.55 8.05 -2.27
C ILE A 74 -4.00 8.48 -2.47
N ASN A 75 -4.23 9.32 -3.48
CA ASN A 75 -5.58 9.60 -3.95
C ASN A 75 -6.02 8.46 -4.87
N VAL A 76 -7.25 7.97 -4.65
CA VAL A 76 -7.84 6.88 -5.42
C VAL A 76 -8.77 7.46 -6.46
N ASP A 77 -8.57 7.09 -7.73
CA ASP A 77 -9.53 7.32 -8.80
C ASP A 77 -10.66 6.29 -8.67
N ASP A 78 -11.86 6.76 -8.32
CA ASP A 78 -13.06 5.95 -8.13
C ASP A 78 -13.57 5.33 -9.43
N ARG A 79 -13.19 5.89 -10.59
CA ARG A 79 -13.51 5.29 -11.89
C ARG A 79 -12.70 4.03 -12.13
N ALA A 80 -11.47 3.98 -11.62
CA ALA A 80 -10.57 2.84 -11.76
C ALA A 80 -10.70 1.83 -10.60
N CYS A 81 -11.07 2.28 -9.40
CA CYS A 81 -11.36 1.45 -8.24
C CYS A 81 -12.69 1.85 -7.59
N PRO A 82 -13.82 1.40 -8.17
CA PRO A 82 -15.14 1.72 -7.67
C PRO A 82 -15.42 1.03 -6.33
N PHE A 83 -16.37 1.59 -5.57
CA PHE A 83 -16.83 1.00 -4.32
C PHE A 83 -17.68 -0.27 -4.56
N PRO A 84 -17.68 -1.22 -3.60
CA PRO A 84 -16.94 -1.20 -2.34
C PRO A 84 -15.46 -1.60 -2.50
N TRP A 85 -14.57 -0.92 -1.79
CA TRP A 85 -13.15 -1.28 -1.77
C TRP A 85 -12.91 -2.58 -1.02
N ARG A 86 -12.02 -3.41 -1.57
CA ARG A 86 -11.57 -4.66 -0.94
C ARG A 86 -10.14 -4.51 -0.45
N ILE A 87 -9.92 -4.79 0.82
CA ILE A 87 -8.58 -4.76 1.43
C ILE A 87 -7.95 -6.13 1.27
N THR A 88 -6.74 -6.17 0.71
CA THR A 88 -5.90 -7.38 0.70
C THR A 88 -4.65 -7.09 1.49
N VAL A 89 -4.44 -7.82 2.59
CA VAL A 89 -3.22 -7.72 3.40
C VAL A 89 -2.47 -9.03 3.31
N THR A 90 -1.22 -8.97 2.87
CA THR A 90 -0.32 -10.13 2.82
C THR A 90 0.76 -9.94 3.87
N LEU A 91 0.83 -10.84 4.84
CA LEU A 91 1.88 -10.88 5.87
C LEU A 91 2.96 -11.85 5.38
N HIS A 92 4.20 -11.37 5.25
CA HIS A 92 5.28 -12.10 4.57
C HIS A 92 6.27 -12.76 5.53
N HIS A 93 6.36 -12.27 6.77
CA HIS A 93 7.33 -12.74 7.74
C HIS A 93 6.69 -13.27 9.01
N SER A 94 7.36 -14.24 9.65
CA SER A 94 6.99 -14.72 10.97
C SER A 94 7.02 -13.57 11.98
N GLY A 95 5.92 -13.35 12.70
CA GLY A 95 5.79 -12.27 13.67
C GLY A 95 5.21 -10.96 13.11
N ASP A 96 4.91 -10.91 11.80
CA ASP A 96 4.04 -9.87 11.26
C ASP A 96 2.66 -9.94 11.95
N ARG A 97 2.10 -8.78 12.29
CA ARG A 97 0.82 -8.66 13.00
C ARG A 97 -0.06 -7.64 12.31
N LEU A 98 -1.34 -7.96 12.22
CA LEU A 98 -2.38 -7.07 11.71
C LEU A 98 -3.42 -6.84 12.81
N ARG A 99 -3.82 -5.59 12.99
CA ARG A 99 -5.00 -5.22 13.77
C ARG A 99 -5.91 -4.38 12.87
N LEU A 100 -7.13 -4.85 12.68
CA LEU A 100 -8.21 -4.04 12.11
C LEU A 100 -8.91 -3.33 13.27
N VAL A 101 -9.18 -2.04 13.11
CA VAL A 101 -9.80 -1.17 14.11
C VAL A 101 -11.08 -0.59 13.52
#